data_AF-A0A241VAP8-F1
#
_entry.id   AF-A0A241VAP8-F1
#
_cell.length_a   1.000
_cell.length_b   1.000
_cell.length_c   1.000
_cell.angle_alpha   90.00
_cell.angle_beta   90.00
_cell.angle_gamma   90.00
#
_symmetry.space_group_name_H-M   'P 1'
#
loop_
_entity.id
_entity.type
_entity.pdbx_description
1 polymer ?
#
loop_
_entity_poly.entity_id
_entity_poly.type
_entity_poly.pdbx_seq_one_letter_code
_entity_poly.pdbx_strand_id
1 'polypeptide(L)'
;MEKFENRFEQIRSINNIVITSNEFMTAFTGIQDCVKRSISFSEPVGSMLLAEGGLGKTTLCKTILSLMPRTEKIEKDHKKNIIPVCYVEVPSPATVKSLAITMLKELGDPTYENGYGTTEYLTSRLIYLLAQCETKLIFLDEFHHLFERKPTSTRMNRTTGNWLKTLVNRTGISFCLVGLPEFVPLLQVDSQIARRFPFIYHLNPLTVDPSNGGSMFAFLAEVSRTLSKQNITFSPALDSQLAGMQIQLATKGYHSYVMSLIRESITHALNDNRQVINPNDFSYAWKLGITLYISKQNKNPFEMNISQIVSLMN
;
A
#
# COMPACT_ATOMS: atom_id res chain seq x y z
N MET A 1 28.41 14.24 -18.69
CA MET A 1 27.51 14.68 -17.61
C MET A 1 26.05 14.39 -17.98
N GLU A 2 25.58 14.88 -19.13
CA GLU A 2 24.21 14.68 -19.66
C GLU A 2 23.75 13.20 -19.79
N LYS A 3 24.59 12.29 -20.30
CA LYS A 3 24.27 10.83 -20.33
C LYS A 3 24.17 10.18 -18.95
N PHE A 4 24.87 10.71 -17.95
CA PHE A 4 24.84 10.19 -16.58
C PHE A 4 23.58 10.67 -15.87
N GLU A 5 23.23 11.95 -15.98
CA GLU A 5 21.99 12.51 -15.44
C GLU A 5 20.74 11.85 -16.02
N ASN A 6 20.70 11.63 -17.35
CA ASN A 6 19.59 10.94 -18.02
C ASN A 6 19.38 9.50 -17.49
N ARG A 7 20.46 8.80 -17.11
CA ARG A 7 20.37 7.46 -16.49
C ARG A 7 19.71 7.49 -15.11
N PHE A 8 20.06 8.45 -14.25
CA PHE A 8 19.43 8.59 -12.94
C PHE A 8 17.95 8.97 -13.06
N GLU A 9 17.61 9.81 -14.04
CA GLU A 9 16.23 10.15 -14.34
C GLU A 9 15.44 8.91 -14.81
N GLN A 10 16.01 8.10 -15.69
CA GLN A 10 15.38 6.84 -16.13
C GLN A 10 15.17 5.89 -14.94
N ILE A 11 16.17 5.67 -14.09
CA ILE A 11 16.05 4.84 -12.87
C ILE A 11 14.99 5.40 -11.93
N ARG A 12 14.95 6.72 -11.74
CA ARG A 12 13.94 7.38 -10.90
C ARG A 12 12.53 7.20 -11.47
N SER A 13 12.37 7.26 -12.79
CA SER A 13 11.09 7.06 -13.45
C SER A 13 10.55 5.64 -13.24
N ILE A 14 11.43 4.63 -13.19
CA ILE A 14 11.08 3.23 -12.90
C ILE A 14 10.57 3.08 -11.47
N ASN A 15 11.15 3.81 -10.51
CA ASN A 15 10.74 3.75 -9.10
C ASN A 15 9.31 4.22 -8.86
N ASN A 16 8.77 5.05 -9.75
CA ASN A 16 7.42 5.60 -9.66
C ASN A 16 6.36 4.78 -10.42
N ILE A 17 6.76 3.68 -11.07
CA ILE A 17 5.82 2.80 -11.76
C ILE A 17 4.89 2.12 -10.73
N VAL A 18 3.59 2.24 -10.98
CA VAL A 18 2.55 1.50 -10.25
C VAL A 18 2.07 0.36 -11.14
N ILE A 19 2.13 -0.86 -10.62
CA ILE A 19 1.66 -2.07 -11.30
C ILE A 19 0.27 -2.42 -10.78
N THR A 20 -0.68 -2.55 -11.70
CA THR A 20 -2.10 -2.76 -11.38
C THR A 20 -2.48 -4.24 -11.55
N SER A 21 -2.29 -5.05 -10.50
CA SER A 21 -2.82 -6.42 -10.46
C SER A 21 -4.34 -6.45 -10.28
N ASN A 22 -4.98 -7.61 -10.48
CA ASN A 22 -6.42 -7.76 -10.28
C ASN A 22 -6.85 -7.47 -8.84
N GLU A 23 -6.10 -7.97 -7.84
CA GLU A 23 -6.37 -7.67 -6.42
C GLU A 23 -6.21 -6.17 -6.14
N PHE A 24 -5.14 -5.56 -6.67
CA PHE A 24 -4.91 -4.12 -6.55
C PHE A 24 -6.08 -3.31 -7.13
N MET A 25 -6.55 -3.65 -8.33
CA MET A 25 -7.64 -2.94 -9.00
C MET A 25 -8.99 -3.16 -8.31
N THR A 26 -9.22 -4.35 -7.76
CA THR A 26 -10.41 -4.67 -6.96
C THR A 26 -10.46 -3.80 -5.70
N ALA A 27 -9.35 -3.76 -4.96
CA ALA A 27 -9.22 -2.92 -3.77
C ALA A 27 -9.32 -1.43 -4.11
N PHE A 28 -8.60 -0.99 -5.16
CA PHE A 28 -8.57 0.39 -5.62
C PHE A 28 -9.96 0.91 -6.02
N THR A 29 -10.71 0.13 -6.80
CA THR A 29 -12.07 0.49 -7.23
C THR A 29 -13.03 0.40 -6.06
N GLY A 30 -12.94 -0.67 -5.26
CA GLY A 30 -13.81 -0.93 -4.14
C GLY A 30 -13.75 0.14 -3.04
N ILE A 31 -12.55 0.63 -2.70
CA ILE A 31 -12.35 1.72 -1.74
C ILE A 31 -13.01 3.02 -2.26
N GLN A 32 -12.83 3.35 -3.53
CA GLN A 32 -13.49 4.53 -4.12
C GLN A 32 -15.02 4.38 -4.15
N ASP A 33 -15.53 3.17 -4.38
CA ASP A 33 -16.95 2.92 -4.31
C ASP A 33 -17.50 3.05 -2.88
N CYS A 34 -16.70 2.77 -1.84
CA CYS A 34 -17.08 3.07 -0.45
C CYS A 34 -17.26 4.58 -0.22
N VAL A 35 -16.41 5.41 -0.82
CA VAL A 35 -16.58 6.88 -0.80
C VAL A 35 -17.88 7.29 -1.49
N LYS A 36 -18.14 6.77 -2.70
CA LYS A 36 -19.38 7.07 -3.45
C LYS A 36 -20.61 6.62 -2.68
N ARG A 37 -20.61 5.41 -2.12
CA ARG A 37 -21.70 4.87 -1.28
C ARG A 37 -21.93 5.73 -0.05
N SER A 38 -20.86 6.19 0.61
CA SER A 38 -20.98 7.04 1.79
C SER A 38 -21.75 8.34 1.50
N ILE A 39 -21.46 8.94 0.35
CA ILE A 39 -22.15 10.13 -0.13
C ILE A 39 -23.59 9.81 -0.54
N SER A 40 -23.81 8.79 -1.37
CA SER A 40 -25.13 8.45 -1.91
C SER A 40 -26.12 7.97 -0.86
N PHE A 41 -25.66 7.23 0.15
CA PHE A 41 -26.51 6.71 1.22
C PHE A 41 -26.65 7.67 2.40
N SER A 42 -25.86 8.76 2.43
CA SER A 42 -25.74 9.64 3.60
C SER A 42 -25.43 8.88 4.90
N GLU A 43 -24.70 7.77 4.78
CA GLU A 43 -24.25 6.91 5.87
C GLU A 43 -22.80 6.49 5.60
N PRO A 44 -21.89 6.55 6.58
CA PRO A 44 -20.50 6.20 6.34
C PRO A 44 -20.33 4.70 6.03
N VAL A 45 -19.77 4.42 4.86
CA VAL A 45 -19.37 3.09 4.41
C VAL A 45 -17.85 3.03 4.36
N GLY A 46 -17.25 2.27 5.28
CA GLY A 46 -15.81 2.06 5.37
C GLY A 46 -15.35 0.75 4.76
N SER A 47 -14.03 0.61 4.67
CA SER A 47 -13.36 -0.58 4.17
C SER A 47 -12.11 -0.92 4.97
N MET A 48 -11.58 -2.12 4.76
CA MET A 48 -10.29 -2.55 5.27
C MET A 48 -9.39 -2.95 4.10
N LEU A 49 -8.13 -2.55 4.14
CA LEU A 49 -7.08 -3.00 3.21
C LEU A 49 -6.04 -3.79 4.00
N LEU A 50 -6.01 -5.10 3.77
CA LEU A 50 -5.26 -6.04 4.58
C LEU A 50 -4.17 -6.70 3.75
N ALA A 51 -2.95 -6.63 4.24
CA ALA A 51 -1.82 -7.30 3.63
C ALA A 51 -0.66 -7.37 4.62
N GLU A 52 0.21 -8.36 4.45
CA GLU A 52 1.52 -8.35 5.09
C GLU A 52 2.40 -7.19 4.57
N GLY A 53 3.57 -7.02 5.20
CA GLY A 53 4.57 -6.04 4.76
C GLY A 53 5.02 -6.30 3.32
N GLY A 54 5.20 -5.24 2.54
CA GLY A 54 5.74 -5.36 1.18
C GLY A 54 4.76 -5.79 0.08
N LEU A 55 3.45 -5.86 0.35
CA LEU A 55 2.44 -6.26 -0.64
C LEU A 55 1.71 -5.08 -1.32
N GLY A 56 2.21 -3.85 -1.19
CA GLY A 56 1.73 -2.71 -1.97
C GLY A 56 0.59 -1.89 -1.37
N LYS A 57 0.25 -2.06 -0.08
CA LYS A 57 -0.78 -1.28 0.63
C LYS A 57 -0.58 0.23 0.47
N THR A 58 0.59 0.73 0.84
CA THR A 58 0.93 2.16 0.76
C THR A 58 0.93 2.66 -0.69
N THR A 59 1.36 1.83 -1.66
CA THR A 59 1.30 2.17 -3.08
C THR A 59 -0.15 2.38 -3.53
N LEU A 60 -1.07 1.52 -3.10
CA LEU A 60 -2.50 1.65 -3.39
C LEU A 60 -3.06 2.94 -2.79
N CYS A 61 -2.82 3.19 -1.51
CA CYS A 61 -3.29 4.41 -0.83
C CYS A 61 -2.79 5.69 -1.52
N LYS A 62 -1.49 5.73 -1.88
CA LYS A 62 -0.89 6.86 -2.60
C LYS A 62 -1.44 7.03 -4.01
N THR A 63 -1.80 5.94 -4.68
CA THR A 63 -2.43 5.98 -6.01
C THR A 63 -3.85 6.57 -5.93
N ILE A 64 -4.62 6.26 -4.88
CA ILE A 64 -5.93 6.91 -4.67
C ILE A 64 -5.75 8.39 -4.32
N LEU A 65 -4.78 8.71 -3.46
CA LEU A 65 -4.47 10.08 -3.05
C LEU A 65 -4.09 10.97 -4.24
N SER A 66 -3.34 10.45 -5.22
CA SER A 66 -2.92 11.24 -6.39
C SER A 66 -4.06 11.60 -7.34
N LEU A 67 -5.17 10.84 -7.32
CA LEU A 67 -6.37 11.12 -8.14
C LEU A 67 -7.29 12.16 -7.51
N MET A 68 -7.10 12.45 -6.23
CA MET A 68 -7.86 13.45 -5.48
C MET A 68 -6.89 14.39 -4.75
N PRO A 69 -6.10 15.19 -5.51
CA PRO A 69 -5.02 15.98 -4.94
C PRO A 69 -5.54 17.08 -4.02
N ARG A 70 -4.66 17.51 -3.10
CA ARG A 70 -4.91 18.69 -2.27
C ARG A 70 -4.99 19.93 -3.16
N THR A 71 -5.94 20.81 -2.89
CA THR A 71 -6.13 22.06 -3.64
C THR A 71 -6.46 23.21 -2.69
N GLU A 72 -6.34 24.45 -3.16
CA GLU A 72 -6.85 25.63 -2.45
C GLU A 72 -8.15 26.09 -3.11
N LYS A 73 -9.14 26.45 -2.29
CA LYS A 73 -10.38 27.08 -2.71
C LYS A 73 -10.45 28.47 -2.08
N ILE A 74 -10.80 29.48 -2.88
CA ILE A 74 -11.01 30.84 -2.40
C ILE A 74 -12.52 31.01 -2.20
N GLU A 75 -12.95 31.26 -0.97
CA GLU A 75 -14.34 31.55 -0.63
C GLU A 75 -14.43 32.97 -0.06
N LYS A 76 -15.09 33.87 -0.80
CA LYS A 76 -15.29 35.30 -0.50
C LYS A 76 -14.03 36.00 0.01
N ASP A 77 -13.72 35.87 1.30
CA ASP A 77 -12.66 36.60 2.01
C ASP A 77 -11.57 35.70 2.64
N HIS A 78 -11.57 34.38 2.40
CA HIS A 78 -10.53 33.49 2.94
C HIS A 78 -10.14 32.36 1.99
N LYS A 79 -8.89 31.90 2.16
CA LYS A 79 -8.37 30.69 1.52
C LYS A 79 -8.69 29.48 2.38
N LYS A 80 -9.14 28.41 1.74
CA LYS A 80 -9.50 27.14 2.36
C LYS A 80 -8.74 26.01 1.68
N ASN A 81 -8.06 25.19 2.47
CA ASN A 81 -7.38 24.00 1.97
C ASN A 81 -8.38 22.87 1.79
N ILE A 82 -8.47 22.33 0.59
CA ILE A 82 -9.29 21.16 0.27
C ILE A 82 -8.39 19.94 0.28
N ILE A 83 -8.68 18.99 1.15
CA ILE A 83 -7.94 17.74 1.35
C ILE A 83 -8.95 16.59 1.24
N PRO A 84 -9.29 16.14 0.01
CA PRO A 84 -10.34 15.14 -0.18
C PRO A 84 -9.98 13.76 0.40
N VAL A 85 -8.68 13.46 0.45
CA VAL A 85 -8.14 12.22 1.03
C VAL A 85 -7.11 12.60 2.10
N CYS A 86 -7.38 12.21 3.34
CA CYS A 86 -6.42 12.33 4.44
C CYS A 86 -5.73 10.96 4.64
N TYR A 87 -4.43 10.89 4.35
CA TYR A 87 -3.62 9.69 4.61
C TYR A 87 -2.84 9.90 5.90
N VAL A 88 -2.95 8.95 6.83
CA VAL A 88 -2.30 9.03 8.13
C VAL A 88 -1.69 7.68 8.47
N GLU A 89 -0.38 7.65 8.64
CA GLU A 89 0.32 6.50 9.23
C GLU A 89 0.19 6.58 10.75
N VAL A 90 -0.38 5.54 11.36
CA VAL A 90 -0.65 5.52 12.80
C VAL A 90 0.68 5.39 13.56
N PRO A 91 1.00 6.33 14.47
CA PRO A 91 2.29 6.36 15.17
C PRO A 91 2.45 5.15 16.08
N SER A 92 3.69 4.73 16.36
CA SER A 92 3.99 3.66 17.32
C SER A 92 4.93 4.18 18.42
N PRO A 93 4.57 4.11 19.72
CA PRO A 93 3.29 3.62 20.27
C PRO A 93 2.12 4.59 19.99
N ALA A 94 0.93 4.02 19.71
CA ALA A 94 -0.26 4.80 19.36
C ALA A 94 -1.18 5.01 20.57
N THR A 95 -1.74 6.21 20.69
CA THR A 95 -2.91 6.49 21.53
C THR A 95 -3.95 7.21 20.69
N VAL A 96 -5.22 7.22 21.13
CA VAL A 96 -6.27 8.03 20.49
C VAL A 96 -5.85 9.50 20.41
N LYS A 97 -5.21 10.04 21.47
CA LYS A 97 -4.75 11.42 21.50
C LYS A 97 -3.63 11.68 20.48
N SER A 98 -2.61 10.81 20.42
CA SER A 98 -1.50 10.99 19.48
C SER A 98 -1.95 10.81 18.03
N LEU A 99 -2.91 9.91 17.76
CA LEU A 99 -3.51 9.82 16.43
C LEU A 99 -4.28 11.09 16.08
N ALA A 100 -5.14 11.62 16.96
CA ALA A 100 -5.88 12.86 16.69
C ALA A 100 -4.94 14.04 16.36
N ILE A 101 -3.83 14.18 17.08
CA ILE A 101 -2.80 15.20 16.81
C ILE A 101 -2.15 14.96 15.44
N THR A 102 -1.84 13.71 15.10
CA THR A 102 -1.24 13.35 13.80
C THR A 102 -2.22 13.66 12.65
N MET A 103 -3.51 13.35 12.80
CA MET A 103 -4.53 13.69 11.81
C MET A 103 -4.68 15.21 11.63
N LEU A 104 -4.65 15.99 12.72
CA LEU A 104 -4.67 17.46 12.67
C LEU A 104 -3.46 18.01 11.90
N LYS A 105 -2.26 17.48 12.17
CA LYS A 105 -1.04 17.80 11.42
C LYS A 105 -1.21 17.55 9.92
N GLU A 106 -1.70 16.37 9.54
CA GLU A 106 -1.88 16.00 8.13
C GLU A 106 -2.89 16.89 7.41
N LEU A 107 -3.88 17.43 8.14
CA LEU A 107 -4.86 18.39 7.63
C LEU A 107 -4.33 19.83 7.57
N GLY A 108 -3.11 20.09 8.04
CA GLY A 108 -2.49 21.41 8.02
C GLY A 108 -2.89 22.32 9.18
N ASP A 109 -3.33 21.74 10.30
CA ASP A 109 -3.63 22.51 11.51
C ASP A 109 -2.37 23.21 12.04
N PRO A 110 -2.35 24.54 12.24
CA PRO A 110 -1.13 25.26 12.60
C PRO A 110 -0.72 25.13 14.07
N THR A 111 -1.60 24.61 14.95
CA THR A 111 -1.29 24.48 16.38
C THR A 111 -1.38 23.04 16.87
N TYR A 112 -1.16 22.08 15.97
CA TYR A 112 -1.16 20.66 16.27
C TYR A 112 -0.09 20.31 17.34
N GLU A 113 1.09 20.92 17.26
CA GLU A 113 2.26 20.65 18.13
C GLU A 113 1.99 20.95 19.60
N ASN A 114 1.14 21.93 19.85
CA ASN A 114 0.78 22.35 21.19
C ASN A 114 0.12 21.20 21.97
N GLY A 115 -0.58 20.27 21.30
CA GLY A 115 -1.19 19.09 21.92
C GLY A 115 -2.12 19.38 23.12
N TYR A 116 -2.45 20.66 23.32
CA TYR A 116 -3.19 21.15 24.48
C TYR A 116 -4.65 20.80 24.34
N GLY A 117 -5.24 20.38 25.45
CA GLY A 117 -6.62 19.94 25.53
C GLY A 117 -6.77 18.44 25.74
N THR A 118 -8.01 18.07 26.07
CA THR A 118 -8.41 16.69 26.26
C THR A 118 -8.59 15.98 24.92
N THR A 119 -8.72 14.66 24.94
CA THR A 119 -9.01 13.86 23.74
C THR A 119 -10.30 14.32 23.06
N GLU A 120 -11.33 14.69 23.83
CA GLU A 120 -12.62 15.16 23.34
C GLU A 120 -12.50 16.52 22.63
N TYR A 121 -11.69 17.43 23.17
CA TYR A 121 -11.39 18.72 22.55
C TYR A 121 -10.70 18.52 21.20
N LEU A 122 -9.62 17.72 21.17
CA LEU A 122 -8.88 17.42 19.95
C LEU A 122 -9.75 16.70 18.91
N THR A 123 -10.62 15.80 19.33
CA THR A 123 -11.57 15.10 18.46
C THR A 123 -12.58 16.05 17.84
N SER A 124 -13.14 16.97 18.64
CA SER A 124 -14.12 17.96 18.13
C SER A 124 -13.47 18.93 17.14
N ARG A 125 -12.24 19.35 17.43
CA ARG A 125 -11.41 20.16 16.53
C ARG A 125 -11.11 19.42 15.22
N LEU A 126 -10.74 18.14 15.30
CA LEU A 126 -10.48 17.30 14.14
C LEU A 126 -11.72 17.17 13.24
N ILE A 127 -12.90 16.92 13.83
CA ILE A 127 -14.16 16.83 13.09
C ILE A 127 -14.46 18.14 12.36
N TYR A 128 -14.28 19.28 13.03
CA TYR A 128 -14.45 20.59 12.41
C TYR A 128 -13.49 20.77 11.22
N LEU A 129 -12.20 20.46 11.40
CA LEU A 129 -11.19 20.65 10.36
C LEU A 129 -11.43 19.72 9.17
N LEU A 130 -11.83 18.46 9.39
CA LEU A 130 -12.21 17.52 8.31
C LEU A 130 -13.35 18.07 7.45
N ALA A 131 -14.35 18.70 8.07
CA ALA A 131 -15.44 19.35 7.34
C ALA A 131 -14.94 20.59 6.55
N GLN A 132 -14.06 21.40 7.16
CA GLN A 132 -13.41 22.52 6.46
C GLN A 132 -12.47 22.06 5.35
N CYS A 133 -11.93 20.84 5.41
CA CYS A 133 -11.10 20.31 4.33
C CYS A 133 -11.90 19.61 3.23
N GLU A 134 -13.23 19.53 3.36
CA GLU A 134 -14.11 18.77 2.46
C GLU A 134 -13.59 17.33 2.25
N THR A 135 -13.05 16.72 3.31
CA THR A 135 -12.48 15.38 3.28
C THR A 135 -13.57 14.34 3.04
N LYS A 136 -13.29 13.37 2.15
CA LYS A 136 -14.21 12.32 1.72
C LYS A 136 -13.73 10.91 2.05
N LEU A 137 -12.41 10.75 2.20
CA LEU A 137 -11.76 9.49 2.53
C LEU A 137 -10.63 9.71 3.54
N ILE A 138 -10.54 8.82 4.53
CA ILE A 138 -9.41 8.77 5.46
C ILE A 138 -8.76 7.39 5.39
N PHE A 139 -7.46 7.36 5.11
CA PHE A 139 -6.64 6.16 5.31
C PHE A 139 -5.99 6.24 6.68
N LEU A 140 -6.17 5.19 7.47
CA LEU A 140 -5.40 4.95 8.70
C LEU A 140 -4.47 3.78 8.44
N ASP A 141 -3.22 4.06 8.06
CA ASP A 141 -2.20 3.03 7.79
C ASP A 141 -1.53 2.55 9.06
N GLU A 142 -1.14 1.27 9.08
CA GLU A 142 -0.66 0.57 10.28
C GLU A 142 -1.65 0.68 11.46
N PHE A 143 -2.97 0.65 11.18
CA PHE A 143 -4.03 0.87 12.18
C PHE A 143 -3.98 -0.08 13.38
N HIS A 144 -3.41 -1.27 13.17
CA HIS A 144 -3.19 -2.26 14.22
C HIS A 144 -2.27 -1.76 15.35
N HIS A 145 -1.47 -0.70 15.16
CA HIS A 145 -0.69 -0.07 16.23
C HIS A 145 -1.56 0.48 17.38
N LEU A 146 -2.83 0.82 17.12
CA LEU A 146 -3.78 1.26 18.16
C LEU A 146 -4.39 0.14 18.99
N PHE A 147 -4.13 -1.13 18.62
CA PHE A 147 -4.68 -2.30 19.28
C PHE A 147 -3.56 -3.09 19.93
N GLU A 148 -3.70 -3.36 21.22
CA GLU A 148 -2.80 -4.25 21.93
C GLU A 148 -3.34 -5.67 21.91
N ARG A 149 -2.45 -6.63 21.61
CA ARG A 149 -2.76 -8.08 21.58
C ARG A 149 -2.83 -8.73 22.97
N LYS A 150 -2.63 -7.97 24.06
CA LYS A 150 -2.58 -8.51 25.43
C LYS A 150 -3.99 -8.66 26.03
N PRO A 151 -4.28 -9.73 26.79
CA PRO A 151 -5.60 -9.96 27.42
C PRO A 151 -6.08 -8.82 28.35
N THR A 152 -5.13 -8.10 28.96
CA THR A 152 -5.37 -6.97 29.85
C THR A 152 -5.83 -5.69 29.14
N SER A 153 -5.72 -5.64 27.81
CA SER A 153 -5.84 -4.40 27.03
C SER A 153 -7.22 -4.18 26.42
N THR A 154 -8.21 -4.99 26.81
CA THR A 154 -9.62 -4.89 26.39
C THR A 154 -10.20 -3.48 26.57
N ARG A 155 -9.82 -2.77 27.65
CA ARG A 155 -10.27 -1.40 27.90
C ARG A 155 -9.69 -0.40 26.88
N MET A 156 -8.42 -0.54 26.52
CA MET A 156 -7.77 0.31 25.52
C MET A 156 -8.40 0.08 24.14
N ASN A 157 -8.52 -1.18 23.73
CA ASN A 157 -9.11 -1.55 22.44
C ASN A 157 -10.56 -1.05 22.32
N ARG A 158 -11.35 -1.15 23.41
CA ARG A 158 -12.71 -0.59 23.46
C ARG A 158 -12.73 0.94 23.37
N THR A 159 -11.76 1.61 23.98
CA THR A 159 -11.63 3.08 23.92
C THR A 159 -11.31 3.54 22.50
N THR A 160 -10.34 2.90 21.85
CA THR A 160 -10.01 3.12 20.42
C THR A 160 -11.23 2.88 19.54
N GLY A 161 -11.91 1.75 19.73
CA GLY A 161 -13.09 1.39 18.94
C GLY A 161 -14.25 2.40 19.08
N ASN A 162 -14.55 2.81 20.32
CA ASN A 162 -15.56 3.84 20.60
C ASN A 162 -15.21 5.19 19.98
N TRP A 163 -13.93 5.57 20.03
CA TRP A 163 -13.46 6.81 19.41
C TRP A 163 -13.58 6.77 17.88
N LEU A 164 -13.14 5.68 17.24
CA LEU A 164 -13.29 5.48 15.80
C LEU A 164 -14.78 5.52 15.39
N LYS A 165 -15.64 4.81 16.13
CA LYS A 165 -17.10 4.87 15.93
C LYS A 165 -17.62 6.30 16.00
N THR A 166 -17.18 7.07 16.99
CA THR A 166 -17.60 8.47 17.18
C THR A 166 -17.15 9.33 16.00
N LEU A 167 -15.91 9.19 15.54
CA LEU A 167 -15.40 9.91 14.37
C LEU A 167 -16.18 9.56 13.10
N VAL A 168 -16.33 8.27 12.80
CA VAL A 168 -17.07 7.80 11.62
C VAL A 168 -18.48 8.37 11.59
N ASN A 169 -19.20 8.31 12.72
CA ASN A 169 -20.58 8.82 12.80
C ASN A 169 -20.69 10.33 12.69
N ARG A 170 -19.81 11.08 13.37
CA ARG A 170 -19.89 12.54 13.41
C ARG A 170 -19.39 13.20 12.13
N THR A 171 -18.57 12.51 11.36
CA THR A 171 -18.02 13.03 10.09
C THR A 171 -18.80 12.57 8.87
N GLY A 172 -19.38 11.36 8.89
CA GLY A 172 -19.98 10.75 7.70
C GLY A 172 -18.96 10.38 6.61
N ILE A 173 -17.67 10.51 6.90
CA ILE A 173 -16.58 10.28 5.97
C ILE A 173 -16.34 8.77 5.81
N SER A 174 -15.91 8.33 4.63
CA SER A 174 -15.47 6.95 4.41
C SER A 174 -14.07 6.74 5.03
N PHE A 175 -13.90 5.69 5.81
CA PHE A 175 -12.61 5.32 6.40
C PHE A 175 -12.12 4.01 5.79
N CYS A 176 -10.85 3.97 5.39
CA CYS A 176 -10.16 2.75 5.02
C CYS A 176 -9.08 2.44 6.06
N LEU A 177 -9.30 1.37 6.84
CA LEU A 177 -8.33 0.88 7.81
C LEU A 177 -7.31 0.00 7.11
N VAL A 178 -6.03 0.36 7.19
CA VAL A 178 -4.96 -0.34 6.48
C VAL A 178 -4.03 -0.99 7.50
N GLY A 179 -3.68 -2.25 7.27
CA GLY A 179 -2.80 -2.97 8.20
C GLY A 179 -2.72 -4.47 7.95
N LEU A 180 -2.35 -5.21 8.99
CA LEU A 180 -2.14 -6.66 8.95
C LEU A 180 -3.45 -7.46 9.06
N PRO A 181 -3.61 -8.61 8.38
CA PRO A 181 -4.81 -9.44 8.51
C PRO A 181 -5.18 -9.81 9.96
N GLU A 182 -4.19 -9.97 10.85
CA GLU A 182 -4.46 -10.44 12.22
C GLU A 182 -5.25 -9.46 13.12
N PHE A 183 -5.43 -8.19 12.73
CA PHE A 183 -6.22 -7.26 13.56
C PHE A 183 -7.73 -7.32 13.27
N VAL A 184 -8.17 -8.00 12.21
CA VAL A 184 -9.60 -8.12 11.86
C VAL A 184 -10.43 -8.70 13.00
N PRO A 185 -10.04 -9.82 13.65
CA PRO A 185 -10.81 -10.38 14.75
C PRO A 185 -10.97 -9.38 15.91
N LEU A 186 -9.93 -8.59 16.21
CA LEU A 186 -9.97 -7.59 17.28
C LEU A 186 -11.00 -6.48 17.00
N LEU A 187 -11.16 -6.11 15.74
CA LEU A 187 -12.13 -5.11 15.31
C LEU A 187 -13.56 -5.68 15.24
N GLN A 188 -13.71 -6.94 14.86
CA GLN A 188 -15.00 -7.60 14.67
C GLN A 188 -15.68 -8.04 15.98
N VAL A 189 -14.97 -8.04 17.11
CA VAL A 189 -15.58 -8.25 18.44
C VAL A 189 -16.71 -7.25 18.71
N ASP A 190 -16.57 -6.00 18.25
CA ASP A 190 -17.62 -5.00 18.36
C ASP A 190 -18.44 -4.97 17.05
N SER A 191 -19.61 -5.60 17.07
CA SER A 191 -20.56 -5.60 15.94
C SER A 191 -20.93 -4.20 15.44
N GLN A 192 -20.85 -3.17 16.28
CA GLN A 192 -21.12 -1.80 15.86
C GLN A 192 -19.98 -1.25 15.00
N ILE A 193 -18.74 -1.62 15.28
CA ILE A 193 -17.59 -1.24 14.46
C ILE A 193 -17.58 -2.08 13.18
N ALA A 194 -17.75 -3.39 13.30
CA ALA A 194 -17.74 -4.32 12.16
C ALA A 194 -18.68 -3.88 11.02
N ARG A 195 -19.91 -3.46 11.36
CA ARG A 195 -20.91 -3.00 10.37
C ARG A 195 -20.50 -1.74 9.60
N ARG A 196 -19.58 -0.93 10.14
CA ARG A 196 -19.06 0.28 9.47
C ARG A 196 -17.94 -0.03 8.49
N PHE A 197 -17.34 -1.23 8.57
CA PHE A 197 -16.27 -1.69 7.69
C PHE A 197 -16.62 -3.02 7.01
N PRO A 198 -17.74 -3.08 6.24
CA PRO A 198 -18.21 -4.33 5.66
C PRO A 198 -17.36 -4.82 4.47
N PHE A 199 -16.60 -3.92 3.84
CA PHE A 199 -15.77 -4.24 2.69
C PHE A 199 -14.33 -4.53 3.13
N ILE A 200 -13.86 -5.74 2.84
CA ILE A 200 -12.50 -6.17 3.18
C ILE A 200 -11.79 -6.53 1.88
N TYR A 201 -10.65 -5.89 1.65
CA TYR A 201 -9.79 -6.13 0.50
C TYR A 201 -8.46 -6.68 0.95
N HIS A 202 -8.05 -7.80 0.36
CA HIS A 202 -6.77 -8.43 0.64
C HIS A 202 -5.80 -8.20 -0.52
N LEU A 203 -4.55 -7.89 -0.20
CA LEU A 203 -3.44 -8.00 -1.14
C LEU A 203 -2.57 -9.16 -0.68
N ASN A 204 -2.38 -10.15 -1.55
CA ASN A 204 -1.67 -11.37 -1.23
C ASN A 204 -0.32 -11.44 -1.97
N PRO A 205 0.62 -12.28 -1.51
CA PRO A 205 1.77 -12.64 -2.32
C PRO A 205 1.31 -13.21 -3.67
N LEU A 206 2.05 -12.84 -4.72
CA LEU A 206 1.85 -13.39 -6.05
C LEU A 206 2.08 -14.90 -6.04
N THR A 207 1.30 -15.62 -6.81
CA THR A 207 1.34 -17.07 -6.88
C THR A 207 1.70 -17.53 -8.29
N VAL A 208 2.35 -18.70 -8.34
CA VAL A 208 2.61 -19.46 -9.55
C VAL A 208 2.04 -20.85 -9.34
N ASP A 209 1.12 -21.24 -10.19
CA ASP A 209 0.76 -22.62 -10.48
C ASP A 209 1.56 -23.06 -11.72
N PRO A 210 2.48 -24.03 -11.58
CA PRO A 210 3.28 -24.53 -12.71
C PRO A 210 2.45 -25.07 -13.89
N SER A 211 1.19 -25.44 -13.65
CA SER A 211 0.28 -26.06 -14.63
C SER A 211 -0.82 -25.12 -15.14
N ASN A 212 -1.33 -24.21 -14.30
CA ASN A 212 -2.48 -23.35 -14.64
C ASN A 212 -2.18 -21.84 -14.68
N GLY A 213 -0.90 -21.43 -14.61
CA GLY A 213 -0.53 -20.01 -14.58
C GLY A 213 -0.62 -19.43 -13.17
N GLY A 214 -0.93 -18.15 -13.00
CA GLY A 214 -0.91 -17.55 -11.67
C GLY A 214 -0.81 -16.03 -11.69
N SER A 215 -1.08 -15.40 -10.55
CA SER A 215 -1.07 -13.93 -10.44
C SER A 215 0.31 -13.34 -10.72
N MET A 216 1.39 -14.09 -10.50
CA MET A 216 2.76 -13.69 -10.86
C MET A 216 2.89 -13.37 -12.35
N PHE A 217 2.40 -14.23 -13.24
CA PHE A 217 2.60 -14.02 -14.68
C PHE A 217 1.84 -12.78 -15.19
N ALA A 218 0.59 -12.60 -14.74
CA ALA A 218 -0.18 -11.39 -15.07
C ALA A 218 0.51 -10.12 -14.55
N PHE A 219 1.08 -10.18 -13.34
CA PHE A 219 1.85 -9.07 -12.77
C PHE A 219 3.11 -8.77 -13.60
N LEU A 220 3.89 -9.79 -13.95
CA LEU A 220 5.12 -9.64 -14.74
C LEU A 220 4.87 -9.18 -16.19
N ALA A 221 3.73 -9.58 -16.77
CA ALA A 221 3.29 -9.08 -18.06
C ALA A 221 2.98 -7.57 -17.99
N GLU A 222 2.27 -7.14 -16.94
CA GLU A 222 1.97 -5.73 -16.71
C GLU A 222 3.23 -4.89 -16.41
N VAL A 223 4.19 -5.48 -15.68
CA VAL A 223 5.53 -4.89 -15.50
C VAL A 223 6.22 -4.69 -16.85
N SER A 224 6.31 -5.74 -17.67
CA SER A 224 6.96 -5.67 -18.99
C SER A 224 6.31 -4.63 -19.89
N ARG A 225 4.97 -4.61 -19.93
CA ARG A 225 4.19 -3.64 -20.70
C ARG A 225 4.39 -2.20 -20.23
N THR A 226 4.59 -2.00 -18.94
CA THR A 226 4.81 -0.65 -18.39
C THR A 226 6.23 -0.16 -18.63
N LEU A 227 7.22 -1.05 -18.47
CA LEU A 227 8.63 -0.75 -18.70
C LEU A 227 8.98 -0.58 -20.19
N SER A 228 8.28 -1.26 -21.09
CA SER A 228 8.48 -1.08 -22.54
C SER A 228 8.18 0.33 -23.01
N LYS A 229 7.25 1.05 -22.34
CA LYS A 229 6.99 2.48 -22.59
C LYS A 229 8.19 3.38 -22.24
N GLN A 230 9.12 2.87 -21.43
CA GLN A 230 10.39 3.52 -21.08
C GLN A 230 11.58 2.91 -21.84
N ASN A 231 11.31 2.22 -22.95
CA ASN A 231 12.29 1.51 -23.78
C ASN A 231 13.04 0.40 -23.03
N ILE A 232 12.48 -0.16 -21.96
CA ILE A 232 13.07 -1.27 -21.22
C ILE A 232 12.37 -2.56 -21.58
N THR A 233 13.13 -3.57 -22.00
CA THR A 233 12.58 -4.86 -22.46
C THR A 233 13.32 -6.04 -21.83
N PHE A 234 12.74 -7.23 -21.91
CA PHE A 234 13.27 -8.45 -21.32
C PHE A 234 13.46 -9.52 -22.40
N SER A 235 14.61 -10.19 -22.38
CA SER A 235 14.91 -11.32 -23.25
C SER A 235 15.62 -12.43 -22.47
N PRO A 236 14.96 -13.59 -22.24
CA PRO A 236 13.58 -13.95 -22.63
C PRO A 236 12.50 -13.08 -21.98
N ALA A 237 11.24 -13.22 -22.44
CA ALA A 237 10.11 -12.48 -21.88
C ALA A 237 9.97 -12.69 -20.35
N LEU A 238 9.71 -11.62 -19.62
CA LEU A 238 9.68 -11.62 -18.15
C LEU A 238 8.56 -12.50 -17.58
N ASP A 239 7.44 -12.55 -18.29
CA ASP A 239 6.26 -13.36 -17.98
C ASP A 239 6.34 -14.79 -18.56
N SER A 240 7.49 -15.19 -19.11
CA SER A 240 7.72 -16.58 -19.48
C SER A 240 7.61 -17.51 -18.27
N GLN A 241 7.23 -18.77 -18.52
CA GLN A 241 7.06 -19.77 -17.47
C GLN A 241 8.32 -19.90 -16.58
N LEU A 242 9.50 -19.97 -17.19
CA LEU A 242 10.77 -20.07 -16.47
C LEU A 242 11.02 -18.82 -15.62
N ALA A 243 10.93 -17.61 -16.20
CA ALA A 243 11.20 -16.38 -15.48
C ALA A 243 10.24 -16.18 -14.30
N GLY A 244 8.94 -16.41 -14.50
CA GLY A 244 7.95 -16.31 -13.42
C GLY A 244 8.21 -17.29 -12.29
N MET A 245 8.59 -18.54 -12.59
CA MET A 245 8.95 -19.55 -11.59
C MET A 245 10.23 -19.19 -10.83
N GLN A 246 11.27 -18.71 -11.53
CA GLN A 246 12.52 -18.27 -10.90
C GLN A 246 12.29 -17.07 -9.97
N ILE A 247 11.50 -16.09 -10.40
CA ILE A 247 11.14 -14.91 -9.60
C ILE A 247 10.30 -15.33 -8.39
N GLN A 248 9.33 -16.23 -8.56
CA GLN A 248 8.55 -16.78 -7.44
C GLN A 248 9.46 -17.42 -6.40
N LEU A 249 10.39 -18.27 -6.83
CA LEU A 249 11.32 -18.96 -5.94
C LEU A 249 12.23 -17.95 -5.21
N ALA A 250 12.69 -16.91 -5.91
CA ALA A 250 13.55 -15.87 -5.36
C ALA A 250 12.84 -14.95 -4.34
N THR A 251 11.54 -14.71 -4.48
CA THR A 251 10.83 -13.61 -3.79
C THR A 251 9.64 -14.05 -2.94
N LYS A 252 9.23 -15.32 -3.06
CA LYS A 252 7.95 -15.85 -2.55
C LYS A 252 6.71 -15.06 -2.99
N GLY A 253 6.81 -14.31 -4.08
CA GLY A 253 5.69 -13.53 -4.62
C GLY A 253 5.43 -12.20 -3.90
N TYR A 254 6.25 -11.80 -2.94
CA TYR A 254 6.08 -10.49 -2.30
C TYR A 254 6.44 -9.37 -3.26
N HIS A 255 5.48 -8.47 -3.50
CA HIS A 255 5.57 -7.40 -4.48
C HIS A 255 6.83 -6.52 -4.32
N SER A 256 7.19 -6.18 -3.08
CA SER A 256 8.39 -5.40 -2.77
C SER A 256 9.66 -6.10 -3.25
N TYR A 257 9.81 -7.39 -2.97
CA TYR A 257 10.99 -8.16 -3.36
C TYR A 257 11.03 -8.41 -4.87
N VAL A 258 9.88 -8.68 -5.50
CA VAL A 258 9.75 -8.79 -6.97
C VAL A 258 10.23 -7.51 -7.64
N MET A 259 9.69 -6.35 -7.22
CA MET A 259 10.05 -5.06 -7.80
C MET A 259 11.50 -4.66 -7.49
N SER A 260 12.02 -4.94 -6.30
CA SER A 260 13.43 -4.70 -5.99
C SER A 260 14.35 -5.52 -6.89
N LEU A 261 14.04 -6.81 -7.09
CA LEU A 261 14.82 -7.69 -7.96
C LEU A 261 14.82 -7.21 -9.42
N ILE A 262 13.66 -6.81 -9.94
CA ILE A 262 13.54 -6.22 -11.29
C ILE A 262 14.34 -4.91 -11.39
N ARG A 263 14.22 -4.01 -10.40
CA ARG A 263 14.92 -2.70 -10.41
C ARG A 263 16.44 -2.85 -10.38
N GLU A 264 16.96 -3.74 -9.55
CA GLU A 264 18.40 -4.03 -9.50
C GLU A 264 18.89 -4.66 -10.81
N SER A 265 18.09 -5.56 -11.41
CA SER A 265 18.40 -6.17 -12.71
C SER A 265 18.44 -5.13 -13.83
N ILE A 266 17.48 -4.20 -13.85
CA ILE A 266 17.47 -3.09 -14.82
C ILE A 266 18.66 -2.17 -14.59
N THR A 267 18.98 -1.85 -13.33
CA THR A 267 20.12 -0.99 -12.98
C THR A 267 21.44 -1.60 -13.45
N HIS A 268 21.62 -2.92 -13.27
CA HIS A 268 22.78 -3.65 -13.77
C HIS A 268 22.87 -3.56 -15.31
N ALA A 269 21.78 -3.84 -16.03
CA ALA A 269 21.75 -3.73 -17.48
C ALA A 269 22.05 -2.31 -18.00
N LEU A 270 21.47 -1.28 -17.37
CA LEU A 270 21.70 0.12 -17.73
C LEU A 270 23.15 0.55 -17.47
N ASN A 271 23.82 -0.01 -16.46
CA ASN A 271 25.23 0.24 -16.21
C ASN A 271 26.13 -0.28 -17.35
N ASP A 272 25.72 -1.38 -17.99
CA ASP A 272 26.35 -1.92 -19.20
C ASP A 272 25.88 -1.21 -20.49
N ASN A 273 25.12 -0.12 -20.38
CA ASN A 273 24.47 0.59 -21.48
C ASN A 273 23.52 -0.29 -22.31
N ARG A 274 22.89 -1.29 -21.67
CA ARG A 274 21.86 -2.13 -22.27
C ARG A 274 20.47 -1.74 -21.78
N GLN A 275 19.49 -1.83 -22.66
CA GLN A 275 18.06 -1.65 -22.35
C GLN A 275 17.27 -2.97 -22.43
N VAL A 276 17.98 -4.06 -22.73
CA VAL A 276 17.45 -5.43 -22.73
C VAL A 276 18.01 -6.16 -21.53
N ILE A 277 17.12 -6.54 -20.61
CA ILE A 277 17.44 -7.27 -19.38
C ILE A 277 17.40 -8.75 -19.70
N ASN A 278 18.40 -9.49 -19.24
CA ASN A 278 18.53 -10.94 -19.44
C ASN A 278 18.71 -11.69 -18.10
N PRO A 279 18.73 -13.04 -18.10
CA PRO A 279 18.85 -13.81 -16.87
C PRO A 279 20.11 -13.54 -16.04
N ASN A 280 21.22 -13.10 -16.64
CA ASN A 280 22.45 -12.77 -15.90
C ASN A 280 22.27 -11.52 -15.04
N ASP A 281 21.44 -10.57 -15.47
CA ASP A 281 21.11 -9.37 -14.69
C ASP A 281 20.30 -9.74 -13.43
N PHE A 282 19.35 -10.67 -13.56
CA PHE A 282 18.63 -11.22 -12.41
C PHE A 282 19.51 -12.06 -11.49
N SER A 283 20.42 -12.85 -12.07
CA SER A 283 21.44 -13.58 -11.32
C SER A 283 22.32 -12.65 -10.48
N TYR A 284 22.75 -11.52 -11.07
CA TYR A 284 23.47 -10.47 -10.35
C TYR A 284 22.64 -9.87 -9.22
N ALA A 285 21.42 -9.43 -9.51
CA ALA A 285 20.52 -8.81 -8.54
C ALA A 285 20.21 -9.74 -7.34
N TRP A 286 20.04 -11.04 -7.60
CA TRP A 286 19.83 -12.04 -6.54
C TRP A 286 21.07 -12.19 -5.65
N LYS A 287 22.28 -12.18 -6.23
CA LYS A 287 23.56 -12.28 -5.50
C LYS A 287 23.83 -11.10 -4.57
N LEU A 288 23.18 -9.94 -4.76
CA LEU A 288 23.20 -8.82 -3.82
C LEU A 288 22.54 -9.15 -2.47
N GLY A 289 21.78 -10.25 -2.39
CA GLY A 289 21.19 -10.74 -1.15
C GLY A 289 19.88 -10.05 -0.75
N ILE A 290 19.29 -9.25 -1.65
CA ILE A 290 18.08 -8.45 -1.39
C ILE A 290 16.85 -9.30 -0.99
N THR A 291 16.83 -10.59 -1.33
CA THR A 291 15.71 -11.51 -0.99
C THR A 291 16.03 -12.53 0.11
N LEU A 292 17.24 -12.50 0.71
CA LEU A 292 17.70 -13.50 1.69
C LEU A 292 16.79 -13.63 2.92
N TYR A 293 16.12 -12.54 3.30
CA TYR A 293 15.19 -12.55 4.42
C TYR A 293 13.99 -13.47 4.16
N ILE A 294 13.45 -13.46 2.93
CA ILE A 294 12.21 -14.15 2.60
C ILE A 294 12.46 -15.50 1.91
N SER A 295 13.56 -15.63 1.17
CA SER A 295 13.90 -16.83 0.40
C SER A 295 15.27 -17.37 0.78
N LYS A 296 15.31 -18.63 1.25
CA LYS A 296 16.52 -19.33 1.71
C LYS A 296 17.06 -20.32 0.66
N GLN A 297 17.01 -19.95 -0.62
CA GLN A 297 17.51 -20.83 -1.66
C GLN A 297 19.04 -20.93 -1.59
N ASN A 298 19.56 -22.14 -1.55
CA ASN A 298 21.01 -22.39 -1.53
C ASN A 298 21.67 -22.24 -2.91
N LYS A 299 20.86 -22.28 -3.97
CA LYS A 299 21.27 -22.16 -5.35
C LYS A 299 20.55 -20.98 -5.98
N ASN A 300 21.22 -20.31 -6.90
CA ASN A 300 20.67 -19.17 -7.62
C ASN A 300 19.47 -19.61 -8.48
N PRO A 301 18.25 -19.10 -8.22
CA PRO A 301 17.08 -19.46 -9.00
C PRO A 301 17.26 -19.21 -10.49
N PHE A 302 17.97 -18.15 -10.87
CA PHE A 302 18.16 -17.74 -12.27
C PHE A 302 19.13 -18.61 -13.06
N GLU A 303 19.79 -19.56 -12.41
CA GLU A 303 20.65 -20.58 -13.02
C GLU A 303 19.94 -21.96 -13.09
N MET A 304 18.71 -22.06 -12.56
CA MET A 304 17.92 -23.30 -12.54
C MET A 304 17.03 -23.46 -13.77
N ASN A 305 16.80 -24.71 -14.17
CA ASN A 305 15.77 -25.07 -15.15
C ASN A 305 14.40 -25.38 -14.48
N ILE A 306 13.35 -25.51 -15.30
CA ILE A 306 11.98 -25.76 -14.82
C ILE A 306 11.91 -27.00 -13.91
N SER A 307 12.51 -28.13 -14.32
CA SER A 307 12.47 -29.38 -13.54
C SER A 307 13.08 -29.23 -12.15
N GLN A 308 14.20 -28.51 -12.05
CA GLN A 308 14.83 -28.20 -10.76
C GLN A 308 13.93 -27.32 -9.89
N ILE A 309 13.27 -26.31 -10.47
CA ILE A 309 12.38 -25.42 -9.72
C ILE A 309 11.14 -26.16 -9.23
N VAL A 310 10.49 -26.98 -10.08
CA VAL A 310 9.33 -27.80 -9.68
C VAL A 310 9.66 -28.69 -8.49
N SER A 311 10.87 -29.29 -8.46
CA SER A 311 11.29 -30.13 -7.33
C SER A 311 11.45 -29.40 -6.00
N LEU A 312 11.57 -28.07 -6.02
CA LEU A 312 11.71 -27.22 -4.83
C LEU A 312 10.39 -26.55 -4.40
N MET A 313 9.36 -26.57 -5.26
CA MET A 313 8.04 -25.98 -4.99
C MET A 313 7.03 -26.99 -4.45
N ASN A 314 7.30 -28.29 -4.63
CA ASN A 314 6.55 -29.40 -4.01
C ASN A 314 7.08 -29.71 -2.61
#